data_AF-A0A168Q230-F1
#
_entry.id   AF-A0A168Q230-F1
#
_cell.length_a   1.000
_cell.length_b   1.000
_cell.length_c   1.000
_cell.angle_alpha   90.00
_cell.angle_beta   90.00
_cell.angle_gamma   90.00
#
_symmetry.space_group_name_H-M   'P 1'
#
loop_
_entity.id
_entity.type
_entity.pdbx_description
1 polymer ?
#
loop_
_entity_poly.entity_id
_entity_poly.type
_entity_poly.pdbx_seq_one_letter_code
_entity_poly.pdbx_strand_id
1 'polypeptide(L)'
;MSEHKDVDALFEDDPGSLDGVIDEDDAEDLKLDDVNTKVWLVKVPKFLAEKWRSIDEDNVNLGSIRIYNKPPPGKSANIALVLPEDETTPNLPKEYSIHITPGEVHNKFVFSEDQNGGKAISGTVHHECSATPSQFSTYRNIMRKRVLEAGTPQRSVQVLGQNNQPVFVPGAGNSMPNSDFSDFITTKKPKTDKEKATRMPRNELMDLLFSAFDKFPYWSFKGIVEHTKQPNSYLKEVLAEICILNKRGPYAGNYQLKPEYKERMSAAEKQNALNDVTHDESDDDEEDEELMEEVRL
;
A
#
# COMPACT_ATOMS: atom_id res chain seq x y z
N MET A 1 5.94 -52.72 62.42
CA MET A 1 4.72 -51.92 62.64
C MET A 1 5.19 -50.49 62.84
N SER A 2 5.52 -49.80 61.75
CA SER A 2 4.58 -49.01 60.92
C SER A 2 4.14 -47.76 61.70
N GLU A 3 4.83 -46.63 61.53
CA GLU A 3 4.59 -45.60 60.50
C GLU A 3 3.55 -44.60 60.99
N HIS A 4 3.95 -43.34 61.17
CA HIS A 4 3.26 -42.12 60.71
C HIS A 4 4.16 -40.92 60.98
N LYS A 5 4.64 -40.29 59.88
CA LYS A 5 5.15 -38.93 59.87
C LYS A 5 3.94 -38.03 59.78
N ASP A 6 3.71 -37.20 60.78
CA ASP A 6 2.72 -36.13 60.68
C ASP A 6 3.23 -35.10 59.68
N VAL A 7 2.40 -34.89 58.66
CA VAL A 7 2.59 -34.02 57.50
C VAL A 7 2.47 -32.56 57.91
N ASP A 8 3.43 -31.75 57.46
CA ASP A 8 3.46 -30.30 57.55
C ASP A 8 2.12 -29.68 57.10
N ALA A 9 1.39 -29.08 58.04
CA ALA A 9 0.31 -28.16 57.74
C ALA A 9 0.91 -26.78 57.43
N LEU A 10 1.41 -26.62 56.20
CA LEU A 10 1.71 -25.34 55.58
C LEU A 10 0.38 -24.68 55.17
N PHE A 11 -0.26 -23.98 56.10
CA PHE A 11 -1.39 -23.08 55.82
C PHE A 11 -1.27 -21.81 56.67
N GLU A 12 -0.37 -20.92 56.27
CA GLU A 12 -0.44 -19.50 56.60
C GLU A 12 -0.05 -18.68 55.36
N ASP A 13 -0.80 -18.83 54.28
CA ASP A 13 -1.00 -17.71 53.36
C ASP A 13 -2.28 -17.03 53.82
N ASP A 14 -2.11 -15.95 54.58
CA ASP A 14 -3.17 -14.99 54.90
C ASP A 14 -3.78 -14.49 53.58
N PRO A 15 -5.03 -14.87 53.23
CA PRO A 15 -5.65 -14.35 52.02
C PRO A 15 -5.95 -12.88 52.31
N GLY A 16 -5.05 -12.01 51.82
CA GLY A 16 -5.15 -10.56 51.97
C GLY A 16 -6.56 -10.05 51.66
N SER A 17 -6.89 -8.90 52.25
CA SER A 17 -8.23 -8.31 52.29
C SER A 17 -9.04 -8.50 51.01
N LEU A 18 -10.17 -9.19 51.15
CA LEU A 18 -11.23 -9.42 50.16
C LEU A 18 -12.04 -8.13 49.88
N ASP A 19 -11.38 -6.98 49.78
CA ASP A 19 -12.03 -5.67 49.52
C ASP A 19 -11.70 -5.14 48.12
N GLY A 20 -10.94 -5.92 47.32
CA GLY A 20 -10.47 -5.52 45.99
C GLY A 20 -10.66 -6.55 44.88
N VAL A 21 -11.19 -7.74 45.19
CA VAL A 21 -11.62 -8.70 44.16
C VAL A 21 -13.05 -8.36 43.79
N ILE A 22 -13.19 -7.52 42.77
CA ILE A 22 -14.46 -7.31 42.07
C ILE A 22 -14.61 -8.53 41.17
N ASP A 23 -15.62 -9.37 41.43
CA ASP A 23 -15.96 -10.47 40.53
C ASP A 23 -16.28 -9.89 39.14
N GLU A 24 -15.94 -10.58 38.04
CA GLU A 24 -16.22 -10.08 36.68
C GLU A 24 -17.72 -9.75 36.46
N ASP A 25 -18.60 -10.39 37.25
CA ASP A 25 -20.03 -10.12 37.28
C ASP A 25 -20.39 -8.78 37.99
N ASP A 26 -19.62 -8.33 38.98
CA ASP A 26 -19.82 -7.07 39.71
C ASP A 26 -19.25 -5.84 38.95
N ALA A 27 -18.40 -6.06 37.94
CA ALA A 27 -17.89 -5.00 37.07
C ALA A 27 -18.97 -4.45 36.11
N GLU A 28 -20.07 -5.18 35.93
CA GLU A 28 -21.22 -4.71 35.14
C GLU A 28 -22.18 -3.81 35.95
N ASP A 29 -22.11 -3.86 37.27
CA ASP A 29 -23.01 -3.12 38.16
C ASP A 29 -22.61 -1.65 38.31
N LEU A 30 -23.62 -0.77 38.24
CA LEU A 30 -23.45 0.67 38.42
C LEU A 30 -23.70 1.05 39.88
N LYS A 31 -22.66 1.54 40.57
CA LYS A 31 -22.82 2.08 41.93
C LYS A 31 -23.63 3.38 41.92
N LEU A 32 -24.65 3.48 42.78
CA LEU A 32 -25.64 4.57 42.81
C LEU A 32 -25.56 5.44 44.08
N ASP A 33 -24.48 5.36 44.84
CA ASP A 33 -24.38 6.01 46.16
C ASP A 33 -24.47 7.55 46.07
N ASP A 34 -23.87 8.13 45.03
CA ASP A 34 -23.79 9.59 44.86
C ASP A 34 -24.88 10.17 43.93
N VAL A 35 -26.00 9.46 43.68
CA VAL A 35 -27.08 9.99 42.81
C VAL A 35 -27.59 11.35 43.30
N ASN A 36 -27.68 11.55 44.61
CA ASN A 36 -28.19 12.80 45.20
C ASN A 36 -27.13 13.92 45.26
N THR A 37 -25.87 13.64 44.89
CA THR A 37 -24.80 14.62 44.86
C THR A 37 -25.03 15.58 43.71
N LYS A 38 -25.23 16.86 44.03
CA LYS A 38 -25.49 17.92 43.04
C LYS A 38 -24.17 18.48 42.53
N VAL A 39 -23.95 18.39 41.22
CA VAL A 39 -22.75 18.90 40.55
C VAL A 39 -23.08 20.02 39.58
N TRP A 40 -22.11 20.89 39.30
CA TRP A 40 -22.25 21.99 38.34
C TRP A 40 -21.43 21.68 37.09
N LEU A 41 -22.07 21.82 35.92
CA LEU A 41 -21.39 21.68 34.64
C LEU A 41 -20.97 23.06 34.14
N VAL A 42 -19.67 23.33 34.10
CA VAL A 42 -19.14 24.63 33.67
C VAL A 42 -18.44 24.51 32.32
N LYS A 43 -18.95 25.21 31.31
CA LYS A 43 -18.28 25.35 30.01
C LYS A 43 -17.15 26.36 30.11
N VAL A 44 -15.92 25.89 29.98
CA VAL A 44 -14.69 26.70 30.07
C VAL A 44 -14.11 26.96 28.66
N PRO A 45 -13.53 28.15 28.38
CA PRO A 45 -12.86 28.41 27.12
C PRO A 45 -11.68 27.46 26.86
N LYS A 46 -11.55 26.97 25.62
CA LYS A 46 -10.52 25.97 25.24
C LYS A 46 -9.10 26.35 25.64
N PHE A 47 -8.71 27.61 25.46
CA PHE A 47 -7.35 28.07 25.78
C PHE A 47 -7.05 28.01 27.29
N LEU A 48 -8.08 28.12 28.15
CA LEU A 48 -7.92 27.99 29.59
C LEU A 48 -7.84 26.52 29.98
N ALA A 49 -8.71 25.67 29.41
CA ALA A 49 -8.68 24.23 29.63
C ALA A 49 -7.36 23.59 29.17
N GLU A 50 -6.82 24.00 28.02
CA GLU A 50 -5.51 23.56 27.52
C GLU A 50 -4.37 23.93 28.48
N LYS A 51 -4.47 25.10 29.13
CA LYS A 51 -3.48 25.55 30.10
C LYS A 51 -3.55 24.80 31.41
N TRP A 52 -4.75 24.52 31.92
CA TRP A 52 -4.92 23.65 33.08
C TRP A 52 -4.45 22.22 32.81
N ARG A 53 -4.66 21.71 31.60
CA ARG A 53 -4.16 20.38 31.20
C ARG A 53 -2.64 20.31 31.09
N SER A 54 -1.96 21.43 30.89
CA SER A 54 -0.48 21.47 30.80
C SER A 54 0.23 21.57 32.15
N ILE A 55 -0.52 21.64 33.26
CA ILE A 55 0.04 21.68 34.61
C ILE A 55 0.11 20.23 35.09
N ASP A 56 1.32 19.69 35.18
CA ASP A 56 1.59 18.30 35.59
C ASP A 56 1.76 18.15 37.12
N GLU A 57 1.67 19.25 37.87
CA GLU A 57 1.79 19.26 39.31
C GLU A 57 0.44 19.03 39.99
N ASP A 58 0.38 18.02 40.86
CA ASP A 58 -0.79 17.73 41.69
C ASP A 58 -0.95 18.77 42.81
N ASN A 59 -2.19 19.07 43.19
CA ASN A 59 -2.56 20.04 44.23
C ASN A 59 -2.22 21.51 43.93
N VAL A 60 -2.05 21.89 42.66
CA VAL A 60 -1.90 23.30 42.27
C VAL A 60 -3.25 24.03 42.37
N ASN A 61 -3.23 25.19 43.02
CA ASN A 61 -4.39 26.08 43.03
C ASN A 61 -4.62 26.69 41.64
N LEU A 62 -5.59 26.18 40.90
CA LEU A 62 -5.90 26.66 39.55
C LEU A 62 -6.75 27.94 39.53
N GLY A 63 -7.33 28.34 40.67
CA GLY A 63 -8.21 29.50 40.79
C GLY A 63 -9.22 29.38 41.93
N SER A 64 -9.82 30.51 42.27
CA SER A 64 -10.85 30.62 43.30
C SER A 64 -12.17 31.06 42.68
N ILE A 65 -13.27 30.41 43.08
CA ILE A 65 -14.63 30.80 42.66
C ILE A 65 -15.21 31.75 43.70
N ARG A 66 -15.65 32.92 43.24
CA ARG A 66 -16.29 33.96 44.05
C ARG A 66 -17.78 34.00 43.72
N ILE A 67 -18.62 33.76 44.73
CA ILE A 67 -20.08 33.77 44.60
C ILE A 67 -20.65 34.99 45.33
N TYR A 68 -21.34 35.86 44.60
CA TYR A 68 -22.00 37.03 45.17
C TYR A 68 -23.48 36.71 45.47
N ASN A 69 -23.79 36.42 46.73
CA ASN A 69 -25.11 35.93 47.16
C ASN A 69 -26.19 37.03 47.34
N LYS A 70 -25.86 38.30 47.09
CA LYS A 70 -26.80 39.43 47.19
C LYS A 70 -26.88 40.18 45.86
N PRO A 71 -27.56 39.63 44.84
CA PRO A 71 -27.79 40.38 43.62
C PRO A 71 -28.82 41.50 43.87
N PRO A 72 -28.70 42.66 43.19
CA PRO A 72 -29.75 43.67 43.14
C PRO A 72 -31.08 43.06 42.64
N PRO A 73 -32.25 43.62 43.03
CA PRO A 73 -33.54 43.12 42.56
C PRO A 73 -33.57 43.06 41.02
N GLY A 74 -33.85 41.87 40.48
CA GLY A 74 -33.91 41.62 39.04
C GLY A 74 -32.62 41.08 38.38
N LYS A 75 -31.56 40.78 39.14
CA LYS A 75 -30.35 40.11 38.64
C LYS A 75 -30.13 38.77 39.34
N SER A 76 -29.58 37.79 38.62
CA SER A 76 -29.11 36.53 39.21
C SER A 76 -27.81 36.74 39.97
N ALA A 77 -27.48 35.80 40.87
CA ALA A 77 -26.20 35.80 41.57
C ALA A 77 -25.04 35.90 40.55
N ASN A 78 -24.13 36.84 40.78
CA ASN A 78 -22.91 36.93 39.97
C ASN A 78 -21.92 35.92 40.53
N ILE A 79 -21.37 35.07 39.66
CA ILE A 79 -20.32 34.12 39.99
C ILE A 79 -19.11 34.48 39.14
N ALA A 80 -17.94 34.57 39.75
CA ALA A 80 -16.69 34.86 39.05
C ALA A 80 -15.63 33.82 39.39
N LEU A 81 -14.94 33.31 38.39
CA LEU A 81 -13.73 32.50 38.53
C LEU A 81 -12.53 33.45 38.44
N VAL A 82 -11.71 33.46 39.48
CA VAL A 82 -10.50 34.29 39.58
C VAL A 82 -9.29 33.37 39.55
N LEU A 83 -8.43 33.53 38.54
CA LEU A 83 -7.16 32.82 38.43
C LEU A 83 -6.13 33.42 39.40
N PRO A 84 -5.20 32.63 39.96
CA PRO A 84 -4.12 33.15 40.78
C PRO A 84 -3.17 34.03 39.95
N GLU A 85 -2.48 34.96 40.61
CA GLU A 85 -1.46 35.79 39.97
C GLU A 85 -0.13 35.04 39.88
N ASP A 86 -0.09 33.95 39.12
CA ASP A 86 1.12 33.15 38.89
C ASP A 86 1.75 33.42 37.50
N GLU A 87 3.08 33.29 37.42
CA GLU A 87 3.88 33.42 36.20
C GLU A 87 3.52 32.39 35.10
N THR A 88 2.70 31.38 35.43
CA THR A 88 2.21 30.34 34.52
C THR A 88 1.11 30.83 33.57
N THR A 89 0.41 31.93 33.89
CA THR A 89 -0.75 32.43 33.10
C THR A 89 -0.68 33.90 32.63
N PRO A 90 0.48 34.44 32.21
CA PRO A 90 0.67 35.89 31.98
C PRO A 90 -0.19 36.44 30.83
N ASN A 91 -0.58 35.59 29.88
CA ASN A 91 -1.35 35.96 28.70
C ASN A 91 -2.83 35.57 28.79
N LEU A 92 -3.31 35.17 29.97
CA LEU A 92 -4.71 34.80 30.18
C LEU A 92 -5.48 35.93 30.89
N PRO A 93 -6.78 36.11 30.57
CA PRO A 93 -7.68 36.87 31.42
C PRO A 93 -7.64 36.34 32.85
N LYS A 94 -7.47 37.23 33.84
CA LYS A 94 -7.40 36.84 35.27
C LYS A 94 -8.77 36.52 35.88
N GLU A 95 -9.83 37.06 35.31
CA GLU A 95 -11.19 36.92 35.83
C GLU A 95 -12.15 36.48 34.72
N TYR A 96 -13.03 35.55 35.07
CA TYR A 96 -14.07 35.01 34.20
C TYR A 96 -15.42 35.12 34.91
N SER A 97 -16.40 35.72 34.25
CA SER A 97 -17.79 35.72 34.71
C SER A 97 -18.44 34.39 34.36
N ILE A 98 -18.99 33.70 35.36
CA ILE A 98 -19.75 32.47 35.19
C ILE A 98 -21.23 32.83 35.08
N HIS A 99 -21.82 32.55 33.91
CA HIS A 99 -23.24 32.74 33.66
C HIS A 99 -23.96 31.40 33.76
N ILE A 100 -24.94 31.32 34.66
CA ILE A 100 -25.84 30.16 34.75
C ILE A 100 -26.84 30.24 33.59
N THR A 101 -26.95 29.17 32.81
CA THR A 101 -27.92 29.06 31.73
C THR A 101 -29.33 29.03 32.33
N PRO A 102 -30.26 29.89 31.87
CA PRO A 102 -31.62 29.89 32.38
C PRO A 102 -32.34 28.61 31.92
N GLY A 103 -32.76 27.77 32.86
CA GLY A 103 -33.46 26.52 32.59
C GLY A 103 -33.19 25.47 33.66
N GLU A 104 -34.12 24.52 33.81
CA GLU A 104 -33.91 23.35 34.65
C GLU A 104 -33.14 22.30 33.87
N VAL A 105 -32.06 21.80 34.46
CA VAL A 105 -31.23 20.75 33.84
C VAL A 105 -31.87 19.41 34.17
N HIS A 106 -32.40 18.73 33.14
CA HIS A 106 -32.96 17.38 33.29
C HIS A 106 -32.08 16.35 32.57
N ASN A 107 -32.10 15.10 33.04
CA ASN A 107 -31.42 13.95 32.43
C ASN A 107 -29.92 14.14 32.15
N LYS A 108 -29.20 14.82 33.04
CA LYS A 108 -27.74 14.95 32.98
C LYS A 108 -27.13 14.38 34.26
N PHE A 109 -26.34 13.32 34.09
CA PHE A 109 -25.66 12.60 35.16
C PHE A 109 -24.17 12.54 34.84
N VAL A 110 -23.34 12.49 35.88
CA VAL A 110 -21.90 12.29 35.76
C VAL A 110 -21.61 10.86 36.20
N PHE A 111 -20.89 10.13 35.37
CA PHE A 111 -20.40 8.79 35.66
C PHE A 111 -18.87 8.81 35.70
N SER A 112 -18.31 7.95 36.53
CA SER A 112 -16.88 7.69 36.63
C SER A 112 -16.62 6.21 36.40
N GLU A 113 -15.53 5.92 35.72
CA GLU A 113 -15.02 4.58 35.49
C GLU A 113 -13.62 4.51 36.09
N ASP A 114 -13.39 3.52 36.94
CA ASP A 114 -12.07 3.27 37.55
C ASP A 114 -11.18 2.42 36.64
N GLN A 115 -9.87 2.38 36.91
CA GLN A 115 -8.89 1.58 36.15
C GLN A 115 -9.21 0.09 36.17
N ASN A 116 -9.93 -0.36 37.20
CA ASN A 116 -10.39 -1.73 37.38
C ASN A 116 -11.74 -2.02 36.70
N GLY A 117 -12.29 -1.07 35.92
CA GLY A 117 -13.56 -1.25 35.18
C GLY A 117 -14.83 -1.02 36.02
N GLY A 118 -14.70 -0.72 37.31
CA GLY A 118 -15.82 -0.38 38.18
C GLY A 118 -16.50 0.91 37.74
N LYS A 119 -17.84 0.87 37.60
CA LYS A 119 -18.66 2.02 37.17
C LYS A 119 -19.43 2.58 38.36
N ALA A 120 -19.39 3.90 38.51
CA ALA A 120 -20.14 4.60 39.55
C ALA A 120 -20.77 5.88 38.99
N ILE A 121 -21.94 6.25 39.51
CA ILE A 121 -22.46 7.59 39.33
C ILE A 121 -21.78 8.54 40.32
N SER A 122 -21.30 9.67 39.85
CA SER A 122 -20.63 10.69 40.70
C SER A 122 -21.56 11.86 41.05
N GLY A 123 -22.73 11.97 40.39
CA GLY A 123 -23.72 13.00 40.71
C GLY A 123 -24.70 13.37 39.61
N THR A 124 -25.69 14.19 39.98
CA THR A 124 -26.68 14.80 39.11
C THR A 124 -26.32 16.25 38.80
N VAL A 125 -26.36 16.64 37.52
CA VAL A 125 -26.05 18.02 37.14
C VAL A 125 -27.22 18.93 37.49
N HIS A 126 -27.00 19.85 38.43
CA HIS A 126 -28.02 20.79 38.90
C HIS A 126 -28.03 22.10 38.12
N HIS A 127 -26.85 22.61 37.77
CA HIS A 127 -26.71 23.86 37.03
C HIS A 127 -25.72 23.71 35.87
N GLU A 128 -26.13 24.21 34.72
CA GLU A 128 -25.25 24.41 33.57
C GLU A 128 -24.79 25.86 33.53
N CYS A 129 -23.49 26.05 33.43
CA CYS A 129 -22.85 27.35 33.50
C CYS A 129 -21.90 27.54 32.32
N SER A 130 -21.68 28.79 31.93
CA SER A 130 -20.66 29.16 30.94
C SER A 130 -19.73 30.22 31.49
N ALA A 131 -18.42 29.97 31.42
CA ALA A 131 -17.40 30.92 31.84
C ALA A 131 -16.98 31.79 30.66
N THR A 132 -17.15 33.11 30.80
CA THR A 132 -16.74 34.12 29.82
C THR A 132 -15.65 35.00 30.43
N PRO A 133 -14.58 35.33 29.69
CA PRO A 133 -13.54 36.21 30.22
C PRO A 133 -14.09 37.63 30.42
N SER A 134 -13.86 38.23 31.60
CA SER A 134 -14.26 39.62 31.87
C SER A 134 -13.33 40.63 31.19
N GLN A 135 -12.04 40.28 31.04
CA GLN A 135 -11.02 41.13 30.42
C GLN A 135 -11.01 40.98 28.89
N PHE A 136 -11.68 41.92 28.21
CA PHE A 136 -11.85 41.88 26.76
C PHE A 136 -10.56 42.11 25.93
N SER A 137 -9.55 42.81 26.46
CA SER A 137 -8.32 43.15 25.72
C SER A 137 -7.44 41.93 25.48
N THR A 138 -7.08 41.22 26.55
CA THR A 138 -6.27 39.99 26.50
C THR A 138 -6.99 38.90 25.72
N TYR A 139 -8.29 38.73 25.95
CA TYR A 139 -9.11 37.77 25.21
C TYR A 139 -9.14 38.06 23.70
N ARG A 140 -9.27 39.33 23.28
CA ARG A 140 -9.25 39.71 21.86
C ARG A 140 -7.93 39.34 21.19
N ASN A 141 -6.80 39.47 21.88
CA ASN A 141 -5.49 39.07 21.34
C ASN A 141 -5.40 37.55 21.14
N ILE A 142 -5.90 36.75 22.09
CA ILE A 142 -5.96 35.29 21.97
C ILE A 142 -6.85 34.89 20.77
N MET A 143 -8.02 35.51 20.62
CA MET A 143 -8.92 35.22 19.50
C MET A 143 -8.31 35.64 18.15
N ARG A 144 -7.63 36.79 18.09
CA ARG A 144 -6.91 37.22 16.86
C ARG A 144 -5.83 36.21 16.47
N LYS A 145 -5.03 35.75 17.43
CA LYS A 145 -3.98 34.75 17.20
C LYS A 145 -4.57 33.43 16.67
N ARG A 146 -5.65 32.95 17.30
CA ARG A 146 -6.35 31.73 16.85
C ARG A 146 -6.88 31.84 15.43
N VAL A 147 -7.49 32.97 15.06
CA VAL A 147 -7.99 33.18 13.69
C VAL A 147 -6.85 33.23 12.69
N LEU A 148 -5.71 33.85 13.06
CA LEU A 148 -4.53 33.89 12.20
C LEU A 148 -3.96 32.49 11.99
N GLU A 149 -3.77 31.71 13.06
CA GLU A 149 -3.24 30.33 12.99
C GLU A 149 -4.18 29.38 12.23
N ALA A 150 -5.49 29.51 12.41
CA ALA A 150 -6.47 28.74 11.65
C ALA A 150 -6.57 29.19 10.19
N GLY A 151 -6.30 30.47 9.92
CA GLY A 151 -6.31 31.07 8.58
C GLY A 151 -5.03 30.83 7.78
N THR A 152 -3.92 30.52 8.45
CA THR A 152 -2.67 30.16 7.76
C THR A 152 -2.79 28.75 7.16
N PRO A 153 -2.71 28.58 5.84
CA PRO A 153 -2.81 27.27 5.22
C PRO A 153 -1.60 26.41 5.60
N GLN A 154 -1.86 25.20 6.11
CA GLN A 154 -0.80 24.24 6.53
C GLN A 154 0.00 23.67 5.34
N ARG A 155 -0.54 23.77 4.12
CA ARG A 155 0.13 23.38 2.88
C ARG A 155 -0.05 24.49 1.86
N SER A 156 1.06 24.98 1.32
CA SER A 156 1.08 25.95 0.23
C SER A 156 1.81 25.36 -0.97
N VAL A 157 1.31 25.68 -2.17
CA VAL A 157 1.97 25.33 -3.42
C VAL A 157 3.17 26.25 -3.58
N GLN A 158 4.38 25.70 -3.59
CA GLN A 158 5.57 26.44 -3.98
C GLN A 158 5.66 26.44 -5.50
N VAL A 159 5.45 27.61 -6.12
CA VAL A 159 5.72 27.79 -7.54
C VAL A 159 7.23 27.86 -7.71
N LEU A 160 7.83 26.75 -8.11
CA LEU A 160 9.24 26.72 -8.49
C LEU A 160 9.40 27.55 -9.77
N GLY A 161 10.38 28.47 -9.77
CA GLY A 161 10.53 29.48 -10.82
C GLY A 161 10.45 28.90 -12.23
N GLN A 162 9.68 29.56 -13.10
CA GLN A 162 9.50 29.21 -14.52
C GLN A 162 10.77 29.38 -15.38
N ASN A 163 11.93 29.55 -14.77
CA ASN A 163 13.14 29.95 -15.48
C ASN A 163 13.77 28.82 -16.30
N ASN A 164 13.28 27.58 -16.20
CA ASN A 164 13.92 26.43 -16.84
C ASN A 164 12.95 25.34 -17.35
N GLN A 165 11.67 25.65 -17.56
CA GLN A 165 10.74 24.65 -18.11
C GLN A 165 10.80 24.63 -19.65
N PRO A 166 11.19 23.51 -20.29
CA PRO A 166 10.96 23.34 -21.72
C PRO A 166 9.46 23.28 -21.94
N VAL A 167 8.96 24.17 -22.81
CA VAL A 167 7.53 24.28 -23.11
C VAL A 167 7.07 23.01 -23.83
N PHE A 168 6.52 22.05 -23.09
CA PHE A 168 5.77 20.94 -23.68
C PHE A 168 4.40 21.47 -24.14
N VAL A 169 4.37 22.05 -25.34
CA VAL A 169 3.12 22.41 -26.02
C VAL A 169 2.46 21.13 -26.52
N PRO A 170 1.19 20.85 -26.17
CA PRO A 170 0.44 19.76 -26.81
C PRO A 170 0.42 19.96 -28.33
N GLY A 171 1.04 19.05 -29.07
CA GLY A 171 1.17 19.13 -30.54
C GLY A 171 2.57 19.46 -31.06
N ALA A 172 3.53 19.83 -30.20
CA ALA A 172 4.94 19.93 -30.59
C ALA A 172 5.58 18.54 -30.57
N GLY A 173 5.82 17.98 -31.76
CA GLY A 173 6.42 16.66 -31.92
C GLY A 173 7.84 16.58 -31.33
N ASN A 174 8.09 15.52 -30.58
CA ASN A 174 9.33 14.76 -30.34
C ASN A 174 10.72 15.45 -30.32
N SER A 175 10.86 16.78 -30.22
CA SER A 175 12.17 17.45 -30.28
C SER A 175 12.77 17.80 -28.92
N MET A 176 12.37 17.13 -27.84
CA MET A 176 13.11 17.18 -26.57
C MET A 176 13.49 15.76 -26.15
N PRO A 177 14.79 15.44 -26.10
CA PRO A 177 15.27 14.17 -25.58
C PRO A 177 15.20 14.23 -24.06
N ASN A 178 14.03 13.92 -23.48
CA ASN A 178 13.99 13.58 -22.06
C ASN A 178 14.51 12.15 -21.94
N SER A 179 15.83 12.03 -21.71
CA SER A 179 16.54 10.77 -21.47
C SER A 179 16.07 10.02 -20.22
N ASP A 180 15.29 10.66 -19.36
CA ASP A 180 15.05 10.19 -17.98
C ASP A 180 13.73 9.42 -17.80
N PHE A 181 12.95 9.23 -18.88
CA PHE A 181 11.71 8.43 -18.88
C PHE A 181 11.75 7.21 -19.81
N SER A 182 12.94 6.75 -20.22
CA SER A 182 13.09 5.61 -21.14
C SER A 182 12.73 4.25 -20.53
N ASP A 183 12.63 4.15 -19.20
CA ASP A 183 12.41 2.88 -18.48
C ASP A 183 10.94 2.56 -18.18
N PHE A 184 10.02 3.54 -18.28
CA PHE A 184 8.61 3.29 -17.98
C PHE A 184 7.86 2.65 -19.16
N ILE A 185 8.26 3.01 -20.39
CA ILE A 185 7.80 2.33 -21.60
C ILE A 185 9.04 2.06 -22.45
N THR A 186 9.51 0.82 -22.47
CA THR A 186 10.53 0.38 -23.42
C THR A 186 9.91 0.40 -24.83
N THR A 187 9.87 1.57 -25.46
CA THR A 187 9.59 1.65 -26.88
C THR A 187 10.69 0.85 -27.57
N LYS A 188 10.31 -0.21 -28.29
CA LYS A 188 11.22 -1.10 -29.02
C LYS A 188 12.28 -0.22 -29.68
N LYS A 189 13.54 -0.37 -29.25
CA LYS A 189 14.66 0.34 -29.89
C LYS A 189 14.49 0.16 -31.40
N PRO A 190 14.53 1.24 -32.21
CA PRO A 190 14.48 1.09 -33.65
C PRO A 190 15.58 0.11 -34.01
N LYS A 191 15.20 -1.03 -34.62
CA LYS A 191 16.16 -2.05 -35.03
C LYS A 191 17.12 -1.39 -36.02
N THR A 192 18.28 -0.99 -35.52
CA THR A 192 19.43 -0.59 -36.33
C THR A 192 19.87 -1.82 -37.08
N ASP A 193 20.07 -1.65 -38.39
CA ASP A 193 20.47 -2.66 -39.36
C ASP A 193 19.50 -3.81 -39.62
N LYS A 194 18.53 -3.51 -40.50
CA LYS A 194 18.15 -4.47 -41.53
C LYS A 194 19.34 -4.59 -42.49
N GLU A 195 20.25 -5.53 -42.25
CA GLU A 195 21.09 -6.05 -43.33
C GLU A 195 20.13 -6.52 -44.44
N LYS A 196 20.00 -5.70 -45.49
CA LYS A 196 19.18 -6.04 -46.66
C LYS A 196 19.95 -7.11 -47.41
N ALA A 197 19.72 -8.36 -47.05
CA ALA A 197 20.31 -9.46 -47.79
C ALA A 197 19.90 -9.40 -49.26
N THR A 198 20.90 -9.51 -50.14
CA THR A 198 20.71 -9.56 -51.58
C THR A 198 20.01 -10.87 -51.95
N ARG A 199 19.08 -10.80 -52.91
CA ARG A 199 18.35 -11.99 -53.38
C ARG A 199 19.33 -12.96 -54.03
N MET A 200 19.39 -14.19 -53.51
CA MET A 200 20.10 -15.30 -54.16
C MET A 200 19.29 -15.84 -55.35
N PRO A 201 19.92 -16.48 -56.35
CA PRO A 201 19.20 -17.06 -57.48
C PRO A 201 18.26 -18.20 -57.03
N ARG A 202 17.12 -18.35 -57.72
CA ARG A 202 16.02 -19.25 -57.31
C ARG A 202 16.48 -20.71 -57.19
N ASN A 203 17.36 -21.16 -58.08
CA ASN A 203 17.85 -22.54 -58.11
C ASN A 203 18.65 -22.88 -56.84
N GLU A 204 19.62 -22.04 -56.48
CA GLU A 204 20.43 -22.24 -55.26
C GLU A 204 19.58 -22.18 -53.98
N LEU A 205 18.55 -21.32 -53.96
CA LEU A 205 17.62 -21.25 -52.83
C LEU A 205 16.80 -22.55 -52.71
N MET A 206 16.37 -23.14 -53.83
CA MET A 206 15.62 -24.40 -53.80
C MET A 206 16.47 -25.55 -53.26
N ASP A 207 17.72 -25.67 -53.70
CA ASP A 207 18.62 -26.72 -53.24
C ASP A 207 18.90 -26.59 -51.73
N LEU A 208 19.10 -25.35 -51.25
CA LEU A 208 19.29 -25.07 -49.83
C LEU A 208 18.02 -25.35 -49.02
N LEU A 209 16.84 -25.02 -49.55
CA LEU A 209 15.57 -25.34 -48.91
C LEU A 209 15.32 -26.85 -48.83
N PHE A 210 15.56 -27.62 -49.90
CA PHE A 210 15.41 -29.07 -49.86
C PHE A 210 16.38 -29.71 -48.86
N SER A 211 17.64 -29.24 -48.80
CA SER A 211 18.60 -29.72 -47.78
C SER A 211 18.15 -29.40 -46.35
N ALA A 212 17.43 -28.29 -46.14
CA ALA A 212 16.89 -27.92 -44.84
C ALA A 212 15.68 -28.80 -44.47
N PHE A 213 14.79 -29.08 -45.42
CA PHE A 213 13.61 -29.92 -45.21
C PHE A 213 13.91 -31.41 -45.06
N ASP A 214 15.04 -31.87 -45.58
CA ASP A 214 15.54 -33.23 -45.35
C ASP A 214 15.96 -33.43 -43.87
N LYS A 215 16.57 -32.41 -43.27
CA LYS A 215 16.94 -32.43 -41.84
C LYS A 215 15.74 -32.31 -40.91
N PHE A 216 14.78 -31.44 -41.23
CA PHE A 216 13.56 -31.27 -40.43
C PHE A 216 12.32 -31.18 -41.33
N PRO A 217 11.32 -32.07 -41.15
CA PRO A 217 10.10 -32.06 -41.98
C PRO A 217 9.26 -30.78 -41.89
N TYR A 218 9.42 -30.02 -40.80
CA TYR A 218 8.64 -28.81 -40.52
C TYR A 218 9.57 -27.66 -40.12
N TRP A 219 9.43 -26.51 -40.77
CA TRP A 219 10.24 -25.32 -40.51
C TRP A 219 9.38 -24.07 -40.28
N SER A 220 9.73 -23.26 -39.27
CA SER A 220 9.07 -21.96 -39.05
C SER A 220 9.58 -20.92 -40.06
N PHE A 221 8.73 -19.96 -40.44
CA PHE A 221 9.14 -18.88 -41.37
C PHE A 221 10.40 -18.15 -40.88
N LYS A 222 10.49 -17.87 -39.57
CA LYS A 222 11.63 -17.19 -38.97
C LYS A 222 12.91 -18.03 -39.09
N GLY A 223 12.83 -19.34 -38.86
CA GLY A 223 13.97 -20.25 -38.98
C GLY A 223 14.48 -20.35 -40.43
N ILE A 224 13.59 -20.38 -41.42
CA ILE A 224 13.99 -20.39 -42.84
C ILE A 224 14.64 -19.05 -43.21
N VAL A 225 14.10 -17.91 -42.74
CA VAL A 225 14.70 -16.58 -42.97
C VAL A 225 16.11 -16.49 -42.36
N GLU A 226 16.32 -17.08 -41.18
CA GLU A 226 17.61 -17.09 -40.50
C GLU A 226 18.62 -18.01 -41.20
N HIS A 227 18.17 -19.17 -41.69
CA HIS A 227 19.03 -20.13 -42.39
C HIS A 227 19.40 -19.68 -43.82
N THR A 228 18.43 -19.15 -44.56
CA THR A 228 18.62 -18.71 -45.96
C THR A 228 19.16 -17.29 -46.06
N LYS A 229 18.99 -16.49 -45.00
CA LYS A 229 19.23 -15.04 -44.98
C LYS A 229 18.60 -14.33 -46.18
N GLN A 230 17.44 -14.77 -46.66
CA GLN A 230 16.78 -14.15 -47.83
C GLN A 230 15.69 -13.15 -47.41
N PRO A 231 15.39 -12.12 -48.24
CA PRO A 231 14.34 -11.17 -47.93
C PRO A 231 12.95 -11.83 -47.90
N ASN A 232 12.16 -11.45 -46.89
CA ASN A 232 10.86 -12.08 -46.57
C ASN A 232 9.87 -12.19 -47.75
N SER A 233 9.86 -11.23 -48.68
CA SER A 233 8.95 -11.26 -49.82
C SER A 233 9.33 -12.37 -50.79
N TYR A 234 10.60 -12.42 -51.18
CA TYR A 234 11.13 -13.37 -52.14
C TYR A 234 11.04 -14.81 -51.61
N LEU A 235 11.36 -15.00 -50.33
CA LEU A 235 11.25 -16.30 -49.70
C LEU A 235 9.80 -16.81 -49.65
N LYS A 236 8.81 -15.93 -49.46
CA LYS A 236 7.39 -16.33 -49.47
C LYS A 236 6.90 -16.72 -50.86
N GLU A 237 7.38 -16.07 -51.92
CA GLU A 237 7.06 -16.43 -53.31
C GLU A 237 7.56 -17.85 -53.60
N VAL A 238 8.82 -18.13 -53.29
CA VAL A 238 9.44 -19.45 -53.50
C VAL A 238 8.79 -20.53 -52.63
N LEU A 239 8.53 -20.26 -51.34
CA LEU A 239 7.86 -21.20 -50.44
C LEU A 239 6.41 -21.48 -50.84
N ALA A 240 5.70 -20.54 -51.47
CA ALA A 240 4.33 -20.79 -51.95
C ALA A 240 4.28 -21.81 -53.10
N GLU A 241 5.36 -21.89 -53.89
CA GLU A 241 5.46 -22.83 -55.01
C GLU A 241 5.73 -24.27 -54.53
N ILE A 242 6.65 -24.45 -53.57
CA ILE A 242 7.13 -25.77 -53.13
C ILE A 242 6.59 -26.27 -51.78
N CYS A 243 6.07 -25.40 -50.92
CA CYS A 243 5.64 -25.74 -49.57
C CYS A 243 4.15 -25.49 -49.32
N ILE A 244 3.63 -26.12 -48.28
CA ILE A 244 2.31 -25.88 -47.70
C ILE A 244 2.51 -25.25 -46.32
N LEU A 245 1.79 -24.16 -46.04
CA LEU A 245 1.78 -23.54 -44.71
C LEU A 245 0.70 -24.19 -43.84
N ASN A 246 1.13 -24.82 -42.74
CA ASN A 246 0.21 -25.40 -41.76
C ASN A 246 -0.42 -24.27 -40.94
N LYS A 247 -1.71 -24.02 -41.12
CA LYS A 247 -2.43 -22.94 -40.42
C LYS A 247 -2.98 -23.34 -39.05
N ARG A 248 -3.04 -24.64 -38.73
CA ARG A 248 -3.64 -25.19 -37.50
C ARG A 248 -2.85 -26.43 -37.03
N GLY A 249 -2.93 -26.72 -35.74
CA GLY A 249 -2.27 -27.87 -35.09
C GLY A 249 -0.97 -27.51 -34.36
N PRO A 250 -0.27 -28.51 -33.80
CA PRO A 250 0.99 -28.29 -33.05
C PRO A 250 2.11 -27.68 -33.91
N TYR A 251 2.04 -27.84 -35.23
CA TYR A 251 2.96 -27.24 -36.20
C TYR A 251 2.35 -26.02 -36.91
N ALA A 252 1.39 -25.32 -36.29
CA ALA A 252 0.80 -24.11 -36.86
C ALA A 252 1.85 -23.00 -37.04
N GLY A 253 1.86 -22.40 -38.23
CA GLY A 253 2.85 -21.39 -38.62
C GLY A 253 4.13 -21.98 -39.24
N ASN A 254 4.25 -23.31 -39.36
CA ASN A 254 5.36 -23.97 -40.03
C ASN A 254 5.03 -24.33 -41.48
N TYR A 255 6.06 -24.29 -42.32
CA TYR A 255 6.05 -24.77 -43.69
C TYR A 255 6.44 -26.25 -43.72
N GLN A 256 5.78 -27.01 -44.58
CA GLN A 256 6.11 -28.39 -44.94
C GLN A 256 6.23 -28.50 -46.45
N LEU A 257 7.07 -29.40 -46.96
CA LEU A 257 7.19 -29.62 -48.40
C LEU A 257 5.89 -30.20 -48.98
N LYS A 258 5.53 -29.84 -50.22
CA LYS A 258 4.46 -30.52 -50.95
C LYS A 258 4.84 -31.99 -51.19
N PRO A 259 3.87 -32.93 -51.13
CA PRO A 259 4.14 -34.36 -51.34
C PRO A 259 4.77 -34.64 -52.72
N GLU A 260 4.42 -33.85 -53.75
CA GLU A 260 4.99 -33.91 -55.10
C GLU A 260 6.50 -33.67 -55.16
N TYR A 261 7.06 -32.95 -54.19
CA TYR A 261 8.48 -32.65 -54.11
C TYR A 261 9.20 -33.51 -53.08
N LYS A 262 8.46 -34.27 -52.26
CA LYS A 262 9.01 -35.19 -51.25
C LYS A 262 9.63 -36.44 -51.90
N GLU A 263 9.12 -36.81 -53.07
CA GLU A 263 9.58 -37.97 -53.87
C GLU A 263 10.50 -37.58 -55.03
N ARG A 264 10.80 -36.28 -55.21
CA ARG A 264 11.91 -35.88 -56.07
C ARG A 264 13.19 -36.25 -55.34
N MET A 265 13.65 -37.48 -55.56
CA MET A 265 15.06 -37.84 -55.41
C MET A 265 15.91 -36.71 -56.01
N SER A 266 16.91 -36.27 -55.24
CA SER A 266 17.85 -35.27 -55.72
C SER A 266 18.46 -35.77 -57.03
N ALA A 267 18.70 -34.89 -58.00
CA ALA A 267 19.45 -35.25 -59.20
C ALA A 267 20.84 -35.83 -58.85
N ALA A 268 21.36 -35.54 -57.64
CA ALA A 268 22.57 -36.13 -57.09
C ALA A 268 22.41 -37.62 -56.70
N GLU A 269 21.25 -38.07 -56.23
CA GLU A 269 21.03 -39.48 -55.85
C GLU A 269 20.84 -40.38 -57.08
N LYS A 270 20.24 -39.87 -58.16
CA LYS A 270 20.15 -40.62 -59.42
C LYS A 270 21.51 -40.85 -60.08
N GLN A 271 22.48 -40.00 -59.82
CA GLN A 271 23.83 -40.11 -60.36
C GLN A 271 24.73 -41.02 -59.51
N ASN A 272 24.49 -41.09 -58.19
CA ASN A 272 25.19 -42.02 -57.30
C ASN A 272 24.65 -43.46 -57.38
N ALA A 273 23.34 -43.66 -57.53
CA ALA A 273 22.76 -45.01 -57.63
C ALA A 273 23.12 -45.77 -58.93
N LEU A 274 23.53 -45.07 -59.99
CA LEU A 274 24.02 -45.71 -61.22
C LEU A 274 25.51 -46.10 -61.15
N ASN A 275 26.29 -45.52 -60.23
CA ASN A 275 27.72 -45.81 -60.06
C ASN A 275 28.00 -46.94 -59.06
N ASP A 276 27.01 -47.32 -58.24
CA ASP A 276 27.13 -48.31 -57.16
C ASP A 276 26.93 -49.78 -57.62
N VAL A 277 26.56 -50.01 -58.89
CA VAL A 277 26.29 -51.37 -59.41
C VAL A 277 27.45 -51.94 -60.26
N THR A 278 28.54 -51.18 -60.48
CA THR A 278 29.63 -51.58 -61.42
C THR A 278 31.03 -51.72 -60.80
N HIS A 279 31.17 -51.83 -59.48
CA HIS A 279 32.48 -52.10 -58.86
C HIS A 279 32.30 -53.06 -57.67
N ASP A 280 32.33 -54.37 -57.93
CA ASP A 280 33.49 -55.23 -57.63
C ASP A 280 33.46 -55.59 -56.13
N GLU A 281 32.88 -56.72 -55.73
CA GLU A 281 33.56 -58.03 -55.67
C GLU A 281 35.04 -57.91 -55.25
N SER A 282 35.31 -58.25 -53.99
CA SER A 282 36.58 -58.58 -53.30
C SER A 282 36.71 -57.77 -52.00
N ASP A 283 37.21 -58.24 -50.86
CA ASP A 283 37.54 -59.55 -50.29
C ASP A 283 37.83 -59.27 -48.79
N ASP A 284 37.49 -60.22 -47.93
CA ASP A 284 38.00 -60.56 -46.57
C ASP A 284 38.41 -59.54 -45.48
N ASP A 285 37.79 -59.79 -44.31
CA ASP A 285 38.36 -60.13 -42.99
C ASP A 285 38.48 -59.15 -41.80
N GLU A 286 37.85 -59.64 -40.71
CA GLU A 286 38.23 -59.64 -39.27
C GLU A 286 38.32 -58.30 -38.50
N GLU A 287 37.93 -58.14 -37.24
CA GLU A 287 37.15 -58.87 -36.21
C GLU A 287 36.96 -57.86 -35.03
N ASP A 288 36.29 -58.29 -33.95
CA ASP A 288 36.11 -57.67 -32.61
C ASP A 288 35.04 -56.56 -32.46
N GLU A 289 33.82 -56.87 -32.03
CA GLU A 289 33.33 -57.35 -30.71
C GLU A 289 32.87 -56.23 -29.75
N GLU A 290 31.57 -56.34 -29.44
CA GLU A 290 30.87 -55.98 -28.19
C GLU A 290 30.87 -54.54 -27.64
N LEU A 291 29.68 -53.92 -27.63
CA LEU A 291 28.86 -53.86 -26.41
C LEU A 291 27.46 -53.31 -26.69
N MET A 292 26.43 -54.15 -26.48
CA MET A 292 25.06 -53.69 -26.26
C MET A 292 24.93 -53.20 -24.81
N GLU A 293 24.18 -52.12 -24.57
CA GLU A 293 22.92 -52.27 -23.84
C GLU A 293 21.99 -51.06 -23.99
N GLU A 294 20.71 -51.41 -24.04
CA GLU A 294 19.54 -50.62 -24.35
C GLU A 294 18.91 -50.12 -23.05
N VAL A 295 18.39 -48.88 -23.03
CA VAL A 295 17.17 -48.59 -22.27
C VAL A 295 16.28 -47.62 -23.06
N ARG A 296 15.11 -48.12 -23.45
CA ARG A 296 14.00 -47.38 -24.04
C ARG A 296 13.29 -46.49 -23.01
N LEU A 297 12.65 -45.46 -23.56
CA LEU A 297 11.75 -44.49 -22.93
C LEU A 297 10.57 -45.12 -22.18
#